data_AF-X1PVT7-F1
#
_entry.id   AF-X1PVT7-F1
#
_cell.length_a   1.000
_cell.length_b   1.000
_cell.length_c   1.000
_cell.angle_alpha   90.00
_cell.angle_beta   90.00
_cell.angle_gamma   90.00
#
_symmetry.space_group_name_H-M   'P 1'
#
loop_
_entity.id
_entity.type
_entity.pdbx_description
1 polymer ?
#
loop_
_entity_poly.entity_id
_entity_poly.type
_entity_poly.pdbx_seq_one_letter_code
_entity_poly.pdbx_strand_id
1 'polypeptide(L)' 'SLDNDHIKEMMRVVKAYEKHTVKAGINGDYNEALNALLIHPLVGDFRKAKDALDDLLEAHKEFLPQFFNK' A
#
# COMPACT_ATOMS: atom_id res chain seq x y z
N SER A 1 16.53 -29.87 -6.64
CA SER A 1 16.69 -28.47 -6.22
C SER A 1 15.64 -28.22 -5.17
N LEU A 2 15.99 -27.75 -3.97
CA LEU A 2 15.00 -27.19 -3.06
C LEU A 2 14.55 -25.88 -3.70
N ASP A 3 13.58 -25.95 -4.59
CA ASP A 3 13.00 -24.76 -5.20
C ASP A 3 12.38 -23.94 -4.07
N ASN A 4 12.95 -22.76 -3.85
CA ASN A 4 12.58 -21.90 -2.75
C ASN A 4 11.31 -21.12 -3.10
N ASP A 5 10.25 -21.86 -3.42
CA ASP A 5 9.01 -21.32 -3.95
C ASP A 5 8.33 -20.40 -2.94
N HIS A 6 8.45 -20.70 -1.65
CA HIS A 6 8.02 -19.81 -0.57
C HIS A 6 8.70 -18.43 -0.64
N ILE A 7 10.02 -18.36 -0.88
CA ILE A 7 10.70 -17.07 -1.07
C ILE A 7 10.22 -16.38 -2.35
N LYS A 8 10.02 -17.12 -3.45
CA LYS A 8 9.52 -16.54 -4.70
C LYS A 8 8.12 -15.94 -4.52
N GLU A 9 7.24 -16.61 -3.79
CA GLU A 9 5.89 -16.14 -3.48
C GLU A 9 5.95 -14.89 -2.59
N MET A 10 6.76 -14.90 -1.54
CA MET A 10 6.95 -13.74 -0.67
C MET A 10 7.49 -12.53 -1.44
N MET A 11 8.46 -12.74 -2.35
CA MET A 11 8.96 -11.67 -3.22
C MET A 11 7.87 -11.11 -4.14
N ARG A 12 6.96 -11.94 -4.67
CA ARG A 12 5.86 -11.46 -5.52
C ARG A 12 4.89 -10.57 -4.74
N VAL A 13 4.57 -10.94 -3.50
CA VAL A 13 3.71 -10.15 -2.60
C VAL A 13 4.36 -8.79 -2.31
N VAL A 14 5.64 -8.78 -1.92
CA VAL A 14 6.39 -7.54 -1.67
C VAL A 14 6.46 -6.68 -2.94
N LYS A 15 6.66 -7.30 -4.11
CA LYS A 15 6.73 -6.55 -5.36
C LYS A 15 5.39 -5.95 -5.77
N ALA A 16 4.28 -6.63 -5.47
CA ALA A 16 2.96 -6.07 -5.67
C ALA A 16 2.74 -4.85 -4.77
N TYR A 17 3.05 -4.98 -3.47
CA TYR A 17 3.01 -3.86 -2.51
C TYR A 17 3.77 -2.64 -3.01
N GLU A 18 5.05 -2.80 -3.40
CA GLU A 18 5.87 -1.69 -3.91
C GLU A 18 5.24 -1.00 -5.13
N LYS A 19 4.70 -1.77 -6.08
CA LYS A 19 4.08 -1.21 -7.30
C LYS A 19 2.87 -0.35 -6.97
N HIS A 20 2.01 -0.83 -6.07
CA HIS A 20 0.83 -0.09 -5.61
C HIS A 20 1.26 1.19 -4.86
N THR A 21 2.21 1.09 -3.93
CA THR A 21 2.73 2.24 -3.18
C THR A 21 3.35 3.32 -4.08
N VAL A 22 4.14 2.92 -5.09
CA VAL A 22 4.76 3.88 -6.02
C VAL A 22 3.71 4.60 -6.85
N LYS A 23 2.71 3.89 -7.39
CA LYS A 23 1.63 4.53 -8.16
C LYS A 23 0.83 5.51 -7.32
N ALA A 24 0.50 5.11 -6.09
CA ALA A 24 -0.19 5.98 -5.14
C ALA A 24 0.65 7.22 -4.82
N GLY A 25 1.95 7.04 -4.57
CA GLY A 25 2.87 8.12 -4.26
C GLY A 25 3.09 9.11 -5.41
N ILE A 26 3.04 8.67 -6.67
CA ILE A 26 3.19 9.55 -7.83
C ILE A 26 1.88 10.27 -8.17
N ASN A 27 0.75 9.55 -8.15
CA ASN A 27 -0.52 10.05 -8.67
C ASN A 27 -1.46 10.59 -7.59
N GLY A 28 -1.17 10.40 -6.31
CA GLY A 28 -2.13 10.65 -5.24
C GLY A 28 -3.33 9.70 -5.28
N ASP A 29 -3.18 8.50 -5.85
CA ASP A 29 -4.29 7.55 -6.01
C ASP A 29 -4.56 6.80 -4.71
N TYR A 30 -5.67 7.17 -4.08
CA TYR A 30 -6.16 6.57 -2.85
C TYR A 30 -6.41 5.06 -2.96
N ASN A 31 -6.95 4.58 -4.09
CA ASN A 31 -7.25 3.17 -4.26
C ASN A 31 -5.96 2.34 -4.41
N GLU A 32 -4.95 2.88 -5.08
CA GLU A 32 -3.62 2.27 -5.15
C GLU A 32 -2.96 2.23 -3.76
N ALA A 33 -3.12 3.27 -2.94
CA ALA A 33 -2.63 3.26 -1.54
C ALA A 33 -3.35 2.22 -0.68
N LEU A 34 -4.67 2.10 -0.83
CA LEU A 34 -5.47 1.11 -0.11
C LEU A 34 -5.10 -0.32 -0.52
N ASN A 35 -4.90 -0.57 -1.82
CA ASN A 35 -4.43 -1.86 -2.31
C ASN A 35 -3.06 -2.24 -1.73
N ALA A 36 -2.14 -1.28 -1.59
CA ALA A 36 -0.87 -1.53 -0.92
C ALA A 36 -1.08 -1.97 0.55
N LEU A 37 -1.93 -1.27 1.31
CA LEU A 37 -2.26 -1.64 2.69
C LEU A 37 -2.90 -3.03 2.79
N LEU A 38 -3.80 -3.40 1.87
CA LEU A 38 -4.45 -4.72 1.87
C LEU A 38 -3.50 -5.88 1.54
N ILE A 39 -2.44 -5.62 0.77
CA ILE A 39 -1.40 -6.62 0.50
C ILE A 39 -0.56 -6.88 1.75
N HIS A 40 -0.47 -5.90 2.66
CA HIS A 40 0.28 -6.09 3.89
C HIS A 40 -0.39 -7.17 4.76
N PRO A 41 0.31 -8.27 5.11
CA PRO A 41 -0.28 -9.42 5.79
C PRO A 41 -0.85 -9.15 7.20
N LEU A 42 -0.65 -7.95 7.74
CA LEU A 42 -1.19 -7.54 9.05
C LEU A 42 -2.59 -6.90 8.93
N VAL A 43 -3.03 -6.59 7.70
CA VAL A 43 -4.30 -5.92 7.44
C VAL A 43 -5.34 -6.97 7.04
N GLY A 44 -5.98 -7.56 8.03
CA GLY A 44 -7.01 -8.59 7.83
C GLY A 44 -8.43 -8.05 7.57
N ASP A 45 -8.63 -6.73 7.64
CA ASP A 45 -9.95 -6.09 7.52
C ASP A 45 -9.86 -4.86 6.65
N PHE A 46 -10.65 -4.85 5.56
CA PHE A 46 -10.72 -3.75 4.61
C PHE A 46 -11.14 -2.43 5.26
N ARG A 47 -12.08 -2.45 6.20
CA ARG A 47 -12.57 -1.22 6.84
C ARG A 47 -11.47 -0.62 7.70
N LYS A 48 -10.78 -1.45 8.49
CA LYS A 48 -9.63 -1.01 9.29
C LYS A 48 -8.49 -0.50 8.40
N ALA A 49 -8.26 -1.11 7.25
CA ALA A 49 -7.28 -0.65 6.26
C ALA A 49 -7.59 0.76 5.77
N LYS A 50 -8.87 1.00 5.44
CA LYS A 50 -9.36 2.27 4.96
C LYS A 50 -9.26 3.35 6.03
N ASP A 51 -9.74 3.06 7.23
CA ASP A 51 -9.70 4.01 8.35
C ASP A 51 -8.24 4.38 8.70
N ALA A 52 -7.35 3.38 8.74
CA ALA A 52 -5.92 3.62 8.95
C ALA A 52 -5.28 4.43 7.82
N LEU A 53 -5.67 4.22 6.56
CA LEU A 53 -5.18 5.01 5.43
C LEU A 53 -5.63 6.47 5.55
N ASP A 54 -6.90 6.70 5.91
CA ASP A 54 -7.44 8.05 6.10
C ASP A 54 -6.66 8.79 7.19
N ASP A 55 -6.41 8.15 8.33
CA ASP A 55 -5.62 8.70 9.44
C ASP A 55 -4.17 8.97 9.02
N LEU A 56 -3.53 8.05 8.29
CA LEU A 56 -2.16 8.22 7.80
C LEU A 56 -2.03 9.38 6.82
N LEU A 57 -2.97 9.52 5.90
CA LEU A 57 -2.97 10.60 4.90
C LEU A 57 -3.14 11.95 5.59
N GLU A 58 -4.09 12.08 6.52
CA GLU A 58 -4.31 13.36 7.22
C GLU A 58 -3.13 13.69 8.14
N ALA A 59 -2.56 12.71 8.86
CA ALA A 59 -1.41 12.92 9.73
C ALA A 59 -0.14 13.36 8.96
N HIS A 60 0.01 12.94 7.70
CA HIS A 60 1.17 13.26 6.85
C HIS A 60 0.82 14.21 5.70
N LYS A 61 -0.29 14.94 5.80
CA LYS A 61 -0.83 15.81 4.75
C LYS A 61 0.17 16.80 4.18
N GLU A 62 1.00 17.39 5.04
CA GLU A 62 2.06 18.33 4.64
C GLU A 62 3.13 17.67 3.74
N PHE A 63 3.36 16.36 3.89
CA PHE A 63 4.35 15.59 3.14
C PHE A 63 3.77 14.88 1.92
N LEU A 64 2.44 14.90 1.77
CA LEU A 64 1.71 14.18 0.72
C LEU A 64 0.91 15.13 -0.19
N PRO A 65 1.54 16.17 -0.78
CA PRO A 65 0.84 17.18 -1.57
C PRO A 65 0.03 16.57 -2.72
N GLN A 66 0.47 15.48 -3.32
CA GLN A 66 -0.23 14.79 -4.41
C GLN A 66 -1.61 14.22 -4.01
N PHE A 67 -1.85 13.93 -2.73
CA PHE A 67 -3.14 13.44 -2.25
C PHE A 67 -4.13 14.56 -1.91
N PHE A 68 -3.64 15.78 -1.70
CA PHE A 68 -4.42 16.91 -1.18
C PHE A 68 -4.46 18.13 -2.10
N ASN A 69 -3.54 18.22 -3.06
CA ASN A 69 -3.54 19.24 -4.10
C ASN A 69 -4.44 18.79 -5.24
N LYS A 70 -5.72 19.18 -5.17
CA LYS A 70 -6.49 19.51 -6.37
C LYS A 70 -6.42 21.00 -6.60
#